data_AF-A0A0D2SK91-F1
#
_entry.id   AF-A0A0D2SK91-F1
#
_cell.length_a   1.000
_cell.length_b   1.000
_cell.length_c   1.000
_cell.angle_alpha   90.00
_cell.angle_beta   90.00
_cell.angle_gamma   90.00
#
_symmetry.space_group_name_H-M   'P 1'
#
loop_
_entity.id
_entity.type
_entity.pdbx_description
1 polymer ?
#
loop_
_entity_poly.entity_id
_entity_poly.type
_entity_poly.pdbx_seq_one_letter_code
_entity_poly.pdbx_strand_id
1 'polypeptide(L)'
;MSAGQMSVPIVFRGPNGAAAGVGAQHSQCYASWYASCPGLKVLSPYSSEDARGLLKAAIRDPDPVVFLENELLYGESFPVSDEVLDSSFCLPIGKAKIERKGKDVTITAFSKMVGYALKAAEILEKEGIDAEVINLRSIRPLDRSTINASVRKTNRLITVEEGFPQHGVGAEICASVVEESFAYLDAPVERIAGADVPMPYAANLERMAVPQVEDIVRAAKRACYRAVPLAAAA
;
A
#
# COMPACT_ATOMS: atom_id res chain seq x y z
N MET A 1 21.97 -3.20 -20.83
CA MET A 1 22.50 -2.48 -22.00
C MET A 1 23.96 -2.10 -21.82
N SER A 2 24.34 -1.27 -20.85
CA SER A 2 25.75 -0.89 -20.59
C SER A 2 26.56 -1.89 -19.75
N ALA A 3 25.95 -2.98 -19.28
CA ALA A 3 26.59 -3.98 -18.41
C ALA A 3 27.30 -3.38 -17.16
N GLY A 4 26.70 -2.35 -16.56
CA GLY A 4 27.24 -1.67 -15.37
C GLY A 4 28.24 -0.55 -15.65
N GLN A 5 28.54 -0.25 -16.92
CA GLN A 5 29.45 0.84 -17.29
C GLN A 5 28.83 2.24 -17.16
N MET A 6 27.49 2.33 -17.13
CA MET A 6 26.77 3.59 -16.99
C MET A 6 25.67 3.44 -15.93
N SER A 7 25.63 4.36 -14.97
CA SER A 7 24.54 4.55 -14.01
C SER A 7 23.65 5.72 -14.43
N VAL A 8 22.42 5.75 -13.91
CA VAL A 8 21.45 6.83 -14.16
C VAL A 8 20.88 7.26 -12.82
N PRO A 9 21.60 8.08 -12.04
CA PRO A 9 21.17 8.56 -10.73
C PRO A 9 20.12 9.66 -10.91
N ILE A 10 18.85 9.26 -11.02
CA ILE A 10 17.72 10.17 -11.25
C ILE A 10 16.53 9.80 -10.38
N VAL A 11 15.87 10.83 -9.85
CA VAL A 11 14.62 10.68 -9.09
C VAL A 11 13.48 11.37 -9.83
N PHE A 12 12.46 10.59 -10.19
CA PHE A 12 11.19 11.11 -10.67
C PHE A 12 10.21 11.13 -9.49
N ARG A 13 9.67 12.30 -9.15
CA ARG A 13 8.76 12.44 -8.01
C ARG A 13 7.57 13.35 -8.31
N GLY A 14 6.47 13.11 -7.61
CA GLY A 14 5.26 13.91 -7.68
C GLY A 14 4.06 13.16 -7.09
N PRO A 15 2.90 13.83 -6.96
CA PRO A 15 1.68 13.20 -6.48
C PRO A 15 1.18 12.14 -7.47
N ASN A 16 0.60 11.07 -6.95
CA ASN A 16 0.11 9.91 -7.69
C ASN A 16 -1.16 9.35 -7.04
N GLY A 17 -2.10 8.88 -7.86
CA GLY A 17 -3.37 8.30 -7.41
C GLY A 17 -4.49 9.34 -7.32
N ALA A 18 -5.54 9.01 -6.56
CA ALA A 18 -6.73 9.84 -6.46
C ALA A 18 -6.49 11.10 -5.60
N ALA A 19 -7.12 12.21 -6.02
CA ALA A 19 -7.27 13.43 -5.23
C ALA A 19 -8.75 13.68 -4.92
N ALA A 20 -9.18 14.93 -4.82
CA ALA A 20 -10.59 15.28 -4.57
C ALA A 20 -11.17 16.08 -5.74
N GLY A 21 -12.14 15.50 -6.46
CA GLY A 21 -12.89 16.18 -7.52
C GLY A 21 -12.07 16.53 -8.76
N VAL A 22 -10.98 15.81 -9.05
CA VAL A 22 -10.08 16.12 -10.19
C VAL A 22 -10.44 15.35 -11.48
N GLY A 23 -11.42 14.43 -11.38
CA GLY A 23 -11.95 13.65 -12.50
C GLY A 23 -10.95 12.65 -13.10
N ALA A 24 -11.33 12.03 -14.21
CA ALA A 24 -10.67 10.82 -14.72
C ALA A 24 -9.17 10.97 -15.04
N GLN A 25 -8.76 12.07 -15.68
CA GLN A 25 -7.40 12.23 -16.21
C GLN A 25 -6.35 12.60 -15.14
N HIS A 26 -6.79 12.91 -13.92
CA HIS A 26 -5.94 13.40 -12.84
C HIS A 26 -5.93 12.46 -11.62
N SER A 27 -6.55 11.28 -11.70
CA SER A 27 -6.75 10.38 -10.56
C SER A 27 -6.07 9.01 -10.70
N GLN A 28 -5.21 8.82 -11.71
CA GLN A 28 -4.60 7.53 -12.00
C GLN A 28 -3.44 7.22 -11.03
N CYS A 29 -3.43 6.01 -10.49
CA CYS A 29 -2.29 5.45 -9.78
C CYS A 29 -1.40 4.64 -10.73
N TYR A 30 -0.11 4.98 -10.79
CA TYR A 30 0.90 4.36 -11.67
C TYR A 30 1.80 3.36 -10.96
N ALA A 31 1.48 2.97 -9.72
CA ALA A 31 2.32 2.08 -8.91
C ALA A 31 2.63 0.75 -9.63
N SER A 32 1.60 0.07 -10.14
CA SER A 32 1.76 -1.20 -10.86
C SER A 32 2.52 -1.04 -12.19
N TRP A 33 2.26 0.06 -12.91
CA TRP A 33 2.92 0.35 -14.18
C TRP A 33 4.44 0.45 -14.02
N TYR A 34 4.90 1.36 -13.15
CA TYR A 34 6.33 1.53 -12.94
C TYR A 34 6.98 0.30 -12.29
N ALA A 35 6.26 -0.42 -11.42
CA ALA A 35 6.78 -1.61 -10.76
C ALA A 35 7.03 -2.79 -11.73
N SER A 36 6.35 -2.80 -12.88
CA SER A 36 6.55 -3.82 -13.92
C SER A 36 7.90 -3.70 -14.66
N CYS A 37 8.60 -2.57 -14.54
CA CYS A 37 9.81 -2.27 -15.32
C CYS A 37 11.12 -2.66 -14.60
N PRO A 38 11.89 -3.64 -15.10
CA PRO A 38 13.23 -3.93 -14.58
C PRO A 38 14.19 -2.74 -14.73
N GLY A 39 15.06 -2.57 -13.73
CA GLY A 39 15.98 -1.43 -13.66
C GLY A 39 15.41 -0.20 -12.92
N LEU A 40 14.10 -0.16 -12.65
CA LEU A 40 13.51 0.86 -11.76
C LEU A 40 13.46 0.39 -10.31
N LYS A 41 13.49 1.36 -9.40
CA LYS A 41 12.99 1.26 -8.02
C LYS A 41 11.75 2.15 -7.91
N VAL A 42 10.71 1.65 -7.22
CA VAL A 42 9.43 2.35 -7.10
C VAL A 42 9.03 2.40 -5.64
N LEU A 43 8.90 3.62 -5.13
CA LEU A 43 8.61 3.95 -3.74
C LEU A 43 7.27 4.68 -3.64
N SER A 44 6.51 4.41 -2.58
CA SER A 44 5.23 5.07 -2.31
C SER A 44 5.07 5.30 -0.79
N PRO A 45 5.48 6.49 -0.30
CA PRO A 45 5.44 6.81 1.13
C PRO A 45 4.02 7.05 1.65
N TYR A 46 3.79 6.78 2.93
CA TYR A 46 2.55 7.11 3.64
C TYR A 46 2.74 8.27 4.63
N SER A 47 3.75 8.19 5.50
CA SER A 47 3.95 9.14 6.60
C SER A 47 5.06 10.16 6.36
N SER A 48 5.18 11.19 7.21
CA SER A 48 6.32 12.12 7.18
C SER A 48 7.67 11.42 7.37
N GLU A 49 7.72 10.37 8.20
CA GLU A 49 8.90 9.50 8.37
C GLU A 49 9.27 8.82 7.04
N ASP A 50 8.28 8.19 6.38
CA ASP A 50 8.49 7.52 5.10
C ASP A 50 8.96 8.50 4.04
N ALA A 51 8.25 9.62 3.88
CA ALA A 51 8.53 10.61 2.86
C ALA A 51 9.97 11.15 3.00
N ARG A 52 10.38 11.52 4.22
CA ARG A 52 11.72 12.04 4.47
C ARG A 52 12.80 10.97 4.28
N GLY A 53 12.63 9.80 4.88
CA GLY A 53 13.65 8.75 4.87
C GLY A 53 13.84 8.12 3.49
N LEU A 54 12.75 7.84 2.77
CA LEU A 54 12.78 7.21 1.46
C LEU A 54 13.18 8.20 0.36
N LEU A 55 12.81 9.48 0.44
CA LEU A 55 13.25 10.46 -0.56
C LEU A 55 14.77 10.67 -0.48
N LYS A 56 15.34 10.70 0.73
CA LYS A 56 16.79 10.75 0.91
C LYS A 56 17.47 9.49 0.37
N ALA A 57 16.88 8.32 0.60
CA ALA A 57 17.36 7.07 0.02
C ALA A 57 17.33 7.12 -1.52
N ALA A 58 16.23 7.59 -2.10
CA ALA A 58 16.06 7.73 -3.54
C ALA A 58 17.12 8.67 -4.17
N ILE A 59 17.37 9.83 -3.56
CA ILE A 59 18.36 10.80 -4.05
C ILE A 59 19.80 10.24 -3.98
N ARG A 60 20.09 9.40 -2.98
CA ARG A 60 21.40 8.79 -2.78
C ARG A 60 21.61 7.53 -3.64
N ASP A 61 20.56 7.03 -4.28
CA ASP A 61 20.61 5.80 -5.07
C ASP A 61 21.24 6.05 -6.45
N PRO A 62 22.14 5.16 -6.94
CA PRO A 62 22.79 5.35 -8.24
C PRO A 62 21.89 5.00 -9.44
N ASP A 63 20.71 4.42 -9.21
CA ASP A 63 19.78 3.95 -10.23
C ASP A 63 18.51 4.83 -10.30
N PRO A 64 17.70 4.72 -11.38
CA PRO A 64 16.44 5.45 -11.48
C PRO A 64 15.44 5.06 -10.38
N VAL A 65 14.95 6.05 -9.64
CA VAL A 65 13.92 5.88 -8.62
C VAL A 65 12.68 6.69 -8.96
N VAL A 66 11.53 6.02 -8.96
CA VAL A 66 10.20 6.66 -9.05
C VAL A 66 9.63 6.77 -7.64
N PHE A 67 9.27 7.98 -7.24
CA PHE A 67 8.80 8.33 -5.91
C PHE A 67 7.36 8.86 -6.00
N LEU A 68 6.41 7.96 -5.75
CA LEU A 68 4.97 8.18 -5.93
C LEU A 68 4.35 8.72 -4.63
N GLU A 69 4.28 10.04 -4.53
CA GLU A 69 3.68 10.75 -3.41
C GLU A 69 2.16 10.74 -3.50
N ASN A 70 1.46 11.32 -2.53
CA ASN A 70 0.01 11.47 -2.57
C ASN A 70 -0.37 12.88 -2.14
N GLU A 71 -1.16 13.55 -2.98
CA GLU A 71 -1.54 14.95 -2.78
C GLU A 71 -2.26 15.17 -1.44
N LEU A 72 -3.18 14.26 -1.10
CA LEU A 72 -4.00 14.38 0.09
C LEU A 72 -3.21 14.15 1.37
N LEU A 73 -2.02 13.54 1.30
CA LEU A 73 -1.12 13.36 2.44
C LEU A 73 -0.23 14.57 2.72
N TYR A 74 -0.09 15.52 1.78
CA TYR A 74 0.78 16.68 1.98
C TYR A 74 0.31 17.59 3.13
N GLY A 75 -1.01 17.68 3.34
CA GLY A 75 -1.61 18.47 4.41
C GLY A 75 -1.72 17.73 5.75
N GLU A 76 -1.40 16.44 5.79
CA GLU A 76 -1.56 15.61 6.99
C GLU A 76 -0.37 15.76 7.93
N SER A 77 -0.64 15.80 9.23
CA SER A 77 0.38 15.91 10.27
C SER A 77 0.62 14.56 10.92
N PHE A 78 1.89 14.18 11.02
CA PHE A 78 2.33 12.94 11.66
C PHE A 78 3.26 13.25 12.83
N PRO A 79 3.24 12.46 13.92
CA PRO A 79 4.29 12.49 14.91
C PRO A 79 5.65 12.19 14.25
N VAL A 80 6.67 12.99 14.58
CA VAL A 80 8.03 12.85 14.06
C VAL A 80 8.99 12.80 15.24
N SER A 81 9.83 11.76 15.30
CA SER A 81 10.86 11.63 16.33
C SER A 81 12.11 12.47 15.99
N ASP A 82 12.93 12.75 17.00
CA ASP A 82 14.21 13.47 16.82
C ASP A 82 15.15 12.73 15.85
N GLU A 83 15.12 11.40 15.82
CA GLU A 83 15.89 10.59 14.87
C GLU A 83 15.52 10.93 13.42
N VAL A 84 14.23 11.07 13.11
CA VAL A 84 13.76 11.43 11.77
C VAL A 84 14.23 12.84 11.39
N LEU A 85 14.38 13.74 12.37
CA LEU A 85 14.88 15.10 12.16
C LEU A 85 16.38 15.18 11.91
N ASP A 86 17.12 14.09 12.15
CA ASP A 86 18.54 14.04 11.84
C ASP A 86 18.80 14.11 10.31
N SER A 87 19.95 14.68 9.94
CA SER A 87 20.34 14.84 8.54
C SER A 87 20.82 13.53 7.89
N SER A 88 21.25 12.55 8.68
CA SER A 88 21.68 11.23 8.23
C SER A 88 20.50 10.28 8.03
N PHE A 89 19.36 10.54 8.69
CA PHE A 89 18.16 9.68 8.64
C PHE A 89 17.82 9.23 7.22
N CYS A 90 17.69 7.93 7.04
CA CYS A 90 17.51 7.30 5.75
C CYS A 90 16.82 5.96 5.96
N LEU A 91 15.87 5.62 5.10
CA LEU A 91 15.19 4.34 5.15
C LEU A 91 15.70 3.41 4.04
N PRO A 92 15.79 2.09 4.29
CA PRO A 92 16.18 1.14 3.26
C PRO A 92 15.08 0.98 2.21
N ILE A 93 15.45 1.07 0.93
CA ILE A 93 14.59 0.69 -0.21
C ILE A 93 14.32 -0.81 -0.16
N GLY A 94 13.09 -1.24 -0.48
CA GLY A 94 12.70 -2.64 -0.48
C GLY A 94 12.40 -3.21 0.91
N LYS A 95 12.11 -2.36 1.90
CA LYS A 95 11.71 -2.77 3.25
C LYS A 95 10.38 -2.17 3.66
N ALA A 96 9.42 -3.05 3.95
CA ALA A 96 8.13 -2.69 4.49
C ALA A 96 8.24 -2.36 5.99
N LYS A 97 7.23 -1.69 6.53
CA LYS A 97 7.08 -1.42 7.96
C LYS A 97 5.79 -2.05 8.47
N ILE A 98 5.87 -2.76 9.59
CA ILE A 98 4.68 -3.17 10.33
C ILE A 98 4.25 -1.96 11.18
N GLU A 99 3.19 -1.28 10.75
CA GLU A 99 2.66 -0.09 11.46
C GLU A 99 1.86 -0.50 12.69
N ARG A 100 1.18 -1.65 12.63
CA ARG A 100 0.44 -2.24 13.73
C ARG A 100 0.69 -3.74 13.75
N LYS A 101 1.09 -4.29 14.89
CA LYS A 101 1.19 -5.75 15.07
C LYS A 101 -0.20 -6.35 15.25
N GLY A 102 -0.39 -7.56 14.76
CA GLY A 102 -1.60 -8.33 14.97
C GLY A 102 -1.37 -9.82 14.73
N LYS A 103 -2.43 -10.62 14.88
CA LYS A 103 -2.37 -12.09 14.82
C LYS A 103 -3.51 -12.75 14.05
N ASP A 104 -4.61 -12.05 13.77
CA ASP A 104 -5.79 -12.67 13.18
C ASP A 104 -5.86 -12.50 11.65
N VAL A 105 -5.37 -11.38 11.13
CA VAL A 105 -5.33 -11.08 9.69
C VAL A 105 -4.20 -10.12 9.34
N THR A 106 -3.53 -10.35 8.21
CA THR A 106 -2.57 -9.40 7.63
C THR A 106 -3.27 -8.47 6.64
N ILE A 107 -3.04 -7.17 6.77
CA ILE A 107 -3.51 -6.13 5.85
C ILE A 107 -2.30 -5.41 5.28
N THR A 108 -2.04 -5.57 3.98
CA THR A 108 -0.99 -4.80 3.29
C THR A 108 -1.59 -3.59 2.61
N ALA A 109 -0.95 -2.43 2.75
CA ALA A 109 -1.35 -1.20 2.08
C ALA A 109 -0.12 -0.34 1.75
N PHE A 110 -0.28 0.62 0.85
CA PHE A 110 0.71 1.63 0.55
C PHE A 110 0.07 3.00 0.39
N SER A 111 0.88 4.06 0.48
CA SER A 111 0.41 5.44 0.39
C SER A 111 -0.75 5.72 1.37
N LYS A 112 -1.73 6.52 0.98
CA LYS A 112 -2.86 6.94 1.80
C LYS A 112 -3.67 5.76 2.36
N MET A 113 -3.71 4.61 1.67
CA MET A 113 -4.44 3.42 2.11
C MET A 113 -3.91 2.82 3.41
N VAL A 114 -2.66 3.09 3.79
CA VAL A 114 -2.13 2.68 5.10
C VAL A 114 -2.92 3.33 6.23
N GLY A 115 -3.28 4.61 6.11
CA GLY A 115 -4.11 5.31 7.09
C GLY A 115 -5.52 4.73 7.18
N TYR A 116 -6.12 4.31 6.06
CA TYR A 116 -7.41 3.62 6.04
C TYR A 116 -7.33 2.24 6.70
N ALA A 117 -6.25 1.48 6.44
CA ALA A 117 -6.02 0.18 7.05
C ALA A 117 -5.84 0.27 8.58
N LEU A 118 -5.12 1.30 9.07
CA LEU A 118 -4.98 1.56 10.50
C LEU A 118 -6.33 1.87 11.17
N LYS A 119 -7.15 2.74 10.57
CA LYS A 119 -8.52 3.03 11.04
C LYS A 119 -9.41 1.78 11.03
N ALA A 120 -9.29 0.95 10.00
CA ALA A 120 -10.02 -0.31 9.94
C ALA A 120 -9.59 -1.26 11.07
N ALA A 121 -8.29 -1.34 11.36
CA ALA A 121 -7.76 -2.16 12.45
C ALA A 121 -8.29 -1.73 13.83
N GLU A 122 -8.43 -0.43 14.09
CA GLU A 122 -9.05 0.09 15.33
C GLU A 122 -10.52 -0.32 15.49
N ILE A 123 -11.26 -0.40 14.38
CA ILE A 123 -12.66 -0.86 14.39
C ILE A 123 -12.70 -2.38 14.62
N LEU A 124 -11.85 -3.13 13.91
CA LEU A 124 -11.75 -4.58 14.00
C LEU A 124 -11.36 -5.06 15.41
N GLU A 125 -10.48 -4.33 16.08
CA GLU A 125 -10.05 -4.64 17.46
C GLU A 125 -11.22 -4.62 18.45
N LYS A 126 -12.15 -3.66 18.30
CA LYS A 126 -13.38 -3.58 19.12
C LYS A 126 -14.31 -4.77 18.92
N GLU A 127 -14.15 -5.48 17.81
CA GLU A 127 -14.90 -6.69 17.47
C GLU A 127 -14.07 -7.97 17.70
N GLY A 128 -12.91 -7.85 18.34
CA GLY A 128 -12.05 -8.97 18.67
C GLY A 128 -11.28 -9.56 17.48
N ILE A 129 -10.99 -8.75 16.45
CA ILE A 129 -10.08 -9.09 15.36
C ILE A 129 -8.83 -8.21 15.45
N ASP A 130 -7.69 -8.84 15.72
CA ASP A 130 -6.38 -8.18 15.85
C ASP A 130 -5.61 -8.19 14.52
N ALA A 131 -5.76 -7.12 13.75
CA ALA A 131 -5.18 -6.97 12.41
C ALA A 131 -3.73 -6.47 12.43
N GLU A 132 -2.83 -7.19 11.74
CA GLU A 132 -1.48 -6.70 11.44
C GLU A 132 -1.50 -5.83 10.19
N VAL A 133 -1.07 -4.57 10.31
CA VAL A 133 -1.03 -3.61 9.20
C VAL A 133 0.40 -3.42 8.71
N ILE A 134 0.63 -3.71 7.44
CA ILE A 134 1.92 -3.57 6.76
C ILE A 134 1.85 -2.41 5.76
N ASN A 135 2.67 -1.39 6.01
CA ASN A 135 3.00 -0.33 5.07
C ASN A 135 4.11 -0.82 4.14
N LEU A 136 3.80 -1.00 2.85
CA LEU A 136 4.73 -1.58 1.89
C LEU A 136 5.99 -0.74 1.69
N ARG A 137 5.87 0.60 1.71
CA ARG A 137 6.91 1.60 1.38
C ARG A 137 7.51 1.50 -0.03
N SER A 138 7.95 0.32 -0.44
CA SER A 138 8.50 0.01 -1.75
C SER A 138 7.58 -0.94 -2.49
N ILE A 139 7.16 -0.52 -3.69
CA ILE A 139 6.40 -1.35 -4.62
C ILE A 139 7.38 -2.20 -5.46
N ARG A 140 8.56 -1.64 -5.77
CA ARG A 140 9.66 -2.35 -6.42
C ARG A 140 11.01 -1.93 -5.82
N PRO A 141 11.84 -2.88 -5.33
CA PRO A 141 11.50 -4.27 -5.08
C PRO A 141 10.50 -4.42 -3.93
N LEU A 142 9.52 -5.31 -4.08
CA LEU A 142 8.55 -5.61 -3.04
C LEU A 142 9.19 -6.40 -1.89
N ASP A 143 8.92 -6.03 -0.64
CA ASP A 143 9.37 -6.79 0.53
C ASP A 143 8.50 -8.04 0.77
N ARG A 144 8.62 -9.02 -0.14
CA ARG A 144 7.94 -10.32 -0.06
C ARG A 144 8.19 -11.01 1.27
N SER A 145 9.39 -10.83 1.85
CA SER A 145 9.80 -11.50 3.09
C SER A 145 8.94 -11.10 4.28
N THR A 146 8.72 -9.80 4.48
CA THR A 146 7.88 -9.28 5.57
C THR A 146 6.42 -9.70 5.39
N ILE A 147 5.89 -9.61 4.16
CA ILE A 147 4.51 -10.00 3.86
C ILE A 147 4.29 -11.49 4.15
N ASN A 148 5.13 -12.36 3.59
CA ASN A 148 5.00 -13.81 3.76
C ASN A 148 5.19 -14.24 5.22
N ALA A 149 6.12 -13.63 5.96
CA ALA A 149 6.29 -13.89 7.39
C ALA A 149 5.03 -13.53 8.20
N SER A 150 4.38 -12.41 7.87
CA SER A 150 3.12 -12.00 8.49
C SER A 150 1.98 -12.96 8.15
N VAL A 151 1.82 -13.34 6.88
CA VAL A 151 0.77 -14.28 6.44
C VAL A 151 0.94 -15.65 7.09
N ARG A 152 2.15 -16.17 7.23
CA ARG A 152 2.40 -17.44 7.95
C ARG A 152 1.98 -17.41 9.41
N LYS A 153 1.96 -16.21 10.02
CA LYS A 153 1.53 -15.99 11.40
C LYS A 153 0.01 -15.80 11.53
N THR A 154 -0.61 -15.07 10.60
CA THR A 154 -2.03 -14.67 10.68
C THR A 154 -2.98 -15.57 9.90
N ASN A 155 -2.42 -16.38 8.99
CA ASN A 155 -3.12 -17.30 8.10
C ASN A 155 -4.10 -16.63 7.11
N ARG A 156 -4.13 -15.30 7.02
CA ARG A 156 -5.09 -14.54 6.21
C ARG A 156 -4.46 -13.28 5.65
N LEU A 157 -4.86 -12.88 4.45
CA LEU A 157 -4.35 -11.68 3.81
C LEU A 157 -5.46 -10.86 3.15
N ILE A 158 -5.35 -9.55 3.33
CA ILE A 158 -6.08 -8.53 2.58
C ILE A 158 -5.06 -7.55 1.99
N THR A 159 -5.17 -7.25 0.71
CA THR A 159 -4.38 -6.21 0.06
C THR A 159 -5.24 -4.98 -0.21
N VAL A 160 -4.74 -3.77 0.05
CA VAL A 160 -5.50 -2.52 -0.14
C VAL A 160 -4.70 -1.54 -1.01
N GLU A 161 -5.28 -1.09 -2.12
CA GLU A 161 -4.69 -0.11 -3.03
C GLU A 161 -5.74 0.85 -3.62
N GLU A 162 -5.38 2.11 -3.92
CA GLU A 162 -6.26 3.04 -4.65
C GLU A 162 -6.24 2.82 -6.18
N GLY A 163 -5.28 2.03 -6.67
CA GLY A 163 -5.16 1.72 -8.09
C GLY A 163 -6.26 0.78 -8.60
N PHE A 164 -6.32 0.63 -9.91
CA PHE A 164 -7.27 -0.28 -10.56
C PHE A 164 -6.99 -1.75 -10.23
N PRO A 165 -8.03 -2.61 -10.22
CA PRO A 165 -7.92 -3.97 -9.71
C PRO A 165 -7.19 -4.91 -10.66
N GLN A 166 -7.27 -4.67 -11.97
CA GLN A 166 -6.64 -5.54 -12.97
C GLN A 166 -5.14 -5.22 -13.06
N HIS A 167 -4.30 -6.25 -12.92
CA HIS A 167 -2.84 -6.11 -12.92
C HIS A 167 -2.31 -5.10 -11.87
N GLY A 168 -3.06 -4.89 -10.79
CA GLY A 168 -2.69 -4.01 -9.68
C GLY A 168 -1.60 -4.59 -8.78
N VAL A 169 -1.14 -3.81 -7.81
CA VAL A 169 -0.09 -4.22 -6.86
C VAL A 169 -0.56 -5.41 -6.01
N GLY A 170 -1.83 -5.44 -5.63
CA GLY A 170 -2.43 -6.55 -4.88
C GLY A 170 -2.39 -7.87 -5.63
N ALA A 171 -2.37 -7.86 -6.98
CA ALA A 171 -2.26 -9.09 -7.77
C ALA A 171 -0.87 -9.74 -7.63
N GLU A 172 0.20 -8.94 -7.67
CA GLU A 172 1.58 -9.40 -7.45
C GLU A 172 1.78 -9.91 -6.01
N ILE A 173 1.20 -9.23 -5.02
CA ILE A 173 1.25 -9.68 -3.63
C ILE A 173 0.55 -11.04 -3.47
N CYS A 174 -0.62 -11.22 -4.09
CA CYS A 174 -1.33 -12.50 -4.09
C CYS A 174 -0.47 -13.61 -4.71
N ALA A 175 0.16 -13.35 -5.87
CA ALA A 175 1.04 -14.31 -6.52
C ALA A 175 2.20 -14.71 -5.61
N SER A 176 2.90 -13.73 -5.03
CA SER A 176 3.99 -13.97 -4.07
C SER A 176 3.56 -14.86 -2.89
N VAL A 177 2.38 -14.64 -2.35
CA VAL A 177 1.87 -15.40 -1.21
C VAL A 177 1.45 -16.81 -1.60
N VAL A 178 0.86 -16.98 -2.80
CA VAL A 178 0.57 -18.31 -3.33
C VAL A 178 1.86 -19.10 -3.59
N GLU A 179 2.89 -18.44 -4.10
CA GLU A 179 4.20 -19.08 -4.37
C GLU A 179 4.92 -19.51 -3.09
N GLU A 180 4.85 -18.72 -2.01
CA GLU A 180 5.72 -18.91 -0.84
C GLU A 180 5.01 -19.31 0.47
N SER A 181 3.71 -19.09 0.58
CA SER A 181 2.96 -19.21 1.84
C SER A 181 1.56 -19.80 1.68
N PHE A 182 1.20 -20.35 0.52
CA PHE A 182 -0.13 -20.88 0.24
C PHE A 182 -0.62 -21.89 1.30
N ALA A 183 0.26 -22.78 1.76
CA ALA A 183 -0.08 -23.80 2.74
C ALA A 183 -0.51 -23.25 4.12
N TYR A 184 -0.28 -21.96 4.37
CA TYR A 184 -0.65 -21.28 5.61
C TYR A 184 -1.98 -20.53 5.51
N LEU A 185 -2.59 -20.42 4.34
CA LEU A 185 -3.82 -19.65 4.17
C LEU A 185 -5.05 -20.45 4.63
N ASP A 186 -5.76 -19.90 5.62
CA ASP A 186 -7.05 -20.41 6.11
C ASP A 186 -8.26 -19.83 5.36
N ALA A 187 -8.03 -18.82 4.51
CA ALA A 187 -9.04 -18.11 3.73
C ALA A 187 -8.41 -17.61 2.41
N PRO A 188 -9.20 -17.42 1.34
CA PRO A 188 -8.70 -16.81 0.12
C PRO A 188 -8.19 -15.39 0.40
N VAL A 189 -7.17 -14.97 -0.35
CA VAL A 189 -6.69 -13.59 -0.28
C VAL A 189 -7.75 -12.66 -0.87
N GLU A 190 -8.12 -11.62 -0.11
CA GLU A 190 -9.04 -10.59 -0.59
C GLU A 190 -8.27 -9.35 -1.07
N ARG A 191 -8.69 -8.79 -2.21
CA ARG A 191 -8.09 -7.57 -2.78
C ARG A 191 -9.11 -6.45 -2.78
N ILE A 192 -8.77 -5.36 -2.09
CA ILE A 192 -9.52 -4.11 -2.08
C ILE A 192 -8.75 -3.11 -2.95
N ALA A 193 -9.40 -2.64 -4.00
CA ALA A 193 -8.83 -1.79 -5.02
C ALA A 193 -9.81 -0.65 -5.36
N GLY A 194 -9.35 0.35 -6.12
CA GLY A 194 -10.26 1.28 -6.78
C GLY A 194 -11.24 0.54 -7.70
N ALA A 195 -12.39 1.15 -7.97
CA ALA A 195 -13.34 0.61 -8.94
C ALA A 195 -12.72 0.58 -10.35
N ASP A 196 -13.12 -0.40 -11.15
CA ASP A 196 -12.59 -0.60 -12.52
C ASP A 196 -13.26 0.34 -13.54
N VAL A 197 -13.16 1.65 -13.27
CA VAL A 197 -13.74 2.73 -14.07
C VAL A 197 -12.82 3.95 -14.05
N PRO A 198 -12.83 4.79 -15.09
CA PRO A 198 -12.25 6.13 -15.00
C PRO A 198 -12.89 6.92 -13.85
N MET A 199 -12.09 7.65 -13.08
CA MET A 199 -12.56 8.35 -11.88
C MET A 199 -13.72 9.31 -12.19
N PRO A 200 -14.92 9.11 -11.60
CA PRO A 200 -16.04 10.03 -11.76
C PRO A 200 -15.82 11.32 -10.94
N TYR A 201 -16.32 12.45 -11.45
CA TYR A 201 -16.21 13.75 -10.76
C TYR A 201 -17.22 13.92 -9.62
N ALA A 202 -18.43 13.36 -9.75
CA ALA A 202 -19.47 13.56 -8.76
C ALA A 202 -19.07 12.93 -7.42
N ALA A 203 -19.08 13.71 -6.34
CA ALA A 203 -18.52 13.32 -5.04
C ALA A 203 -19.07 11.99 -4.48
N ASN A 204 -20.35 11.70 -4.70
CA ASN A 204 -20.94 10.44 -4.29
C ASN A 204 -20.38 9.24 -5.07
N LEU A 205 -20.12 9.40 -6.36
CA LEU A 205 -19.52 8.38 -7.22
C LEU A 205 -18.00 8.26 -6.99
N GLU A 206 -17.30 9.37 -6.79
CA GLU A 206 -15.86 9.40 -6.48
C GLU A 206 -15.58 8.61 -5.20
N ARG A 207 -16.41 8.83 -4.16
CA ARG A 207 -16.33 8.06 -2.92
C ARG A 207 -16.53 6.56 -3.13
N MET A 208 -17.43 6.16 -4.02
CA MET A 208 -17.66 4.74 -4.34
C MET A 208 -16.55 4.13 -5.22
N ALA A 209 -15.79 4.98 -5.93
CA ALA A 209 -14.73 4.54 -6.83
C ALA A 209 -13.39 4.30 -6.12
N VAL A 210 -13.24 4.70 -4.86
CA VAL A 210 -12.01 4.57 -4.06
C VAL A 210 -12.30 3.75 -2.80
N PRO A 211 -11.41 2.85 -2.36
CA PRO A 211 -11.62 2.08 -1.14
C PRO A 211 -11.96 2.93 0.08
N GLN A 212 -12.94 2.48 0.85
CA GLN A 212 -13.32 3.07 2.12
C GLN A 212 -12.90 2.19 3.31
N VAL A 213 -12.89 2.75 4.51
CA VAL A 213 -12.57 2.00 5.75
C VAL A 213 -13.50 0.80 5.91
N GLU A 214 -14.78 1.00 5.60
CA GLU A 214 -15.83 -0.01 5.74
C GLU A 214 -15.60 -1.22 4.82
N ASP A 215 -14.99 -1.02 3.65
CA ASP A 215 -14.67 -2.10 2.71
C ASP A 215 -13.58 -3.02 3.29
N ILE A 216 -12.56 -2.42 3.91
CA ILE A 216 -11.46 -3.15 4.58
C ILE A 216 -12.00 -3.94 5.78
N VAL A 217 -12.83 -3.30 6.62
CA VAL A 217 -13.46 -3.96 7.78
C VAL A 217 -14.32 -5.14 7.32
N ARG A 218 -15.12 -4.96 6.25
CA ARG A 218 -15.99 -6.01 5.70
C ARG A 218 -15.18 -7.20 5.19
N ALA A 219 -14.09 -6.94 4.47
CA ALA A 219 -13.19 -7.97 3.98
C ALA A 219 -12.51 -8.75 5.12
N ALA A 220 -12.05 -8.05 6.16
CA ALA A 220 -11.45 -8.71 7.32
C ALA A 220 -12.44 -9.58 8.09
N LYS A 221 -13.69 -9.13 8.25
CA LYS A 221 -14.74 -9.96 8.85
C LYS A 221 -15.02 -11.22 8.03
N ARG A 222 -15.09 -11.12 6.70
CA ARG A 222 -15.25 -12.30 5.81
C ARG A 222 -14.09 -13.27 5.96
N ALA A 223 -12.85 -12.78 5.86
CA ALA A 223 -11.65 -13.60 6.00
C ALA A 223 -11.57 -14.29 7.37
N CYS A 224 -12.03 -13.63 8.44
CA CYS A 224 -12.09 -14.17 9.79
C CYS A 224 -13.40 -14.91 10.12
N TYR A 225 -14.22 -15.25 9.12
CA TYR A 225 -15.48 -15.99 9.28
C TYR A 225 -16.46 -15.39 10.28
N ARG A 226 -16.49 -14.05 10.40
CA ARG A 226 -17.48 -13.32 11.20
C ARG A 226 -18.68 -12.93 10.34
N ALA A 227 -19.85 -12.88 10.97
CA ALA A 227 -21.07 -12.41 10.32
C ALA A 227 -20.85 -10.99 9.79
N VAL A 228 -21.03 -10.81 8.48
CA VAL A 228 -21.10 -9.50 7.84
C VAL A 228 -22.58 -9.17 7.67
N PRO A 229 -23.09 -8.09 8.29
CA PRO A 229 -24.46 -7.66 8.05
C PRO A 229 -24.70 -7.48 6.54
N LEU A 230 -25.75 -8.09 6.01
CA LEU A 230 -26.12 -8.11 4.59
C LEU A 230 -26.47 -6.73 3.97
N ALA A 231 -26.28 -5.64 4.70
CA ALA A 231 -26.65 -4.31 4.22
C ALA A 231 -25.47 -3.65 3.47
N ALA A 232 -25.76 -3.22 2.23
CA ALA A 232 -24.90 -2.49 1.28
C ALA A 232 -24.03 -3.34 0.34
N ALA A 233 -24.57 -4.45 -0.19
CA ALA A 233 -24.21 -4.92 -1.53
C ALA A 233 -25.20 -4.33 -2.54
N ALA A 234 -24.99 -3.06 -2.90
CA ALA A 234 -25.57 -2.39 -4.07
C ALA A 234 -24.71 -1.15 -4.37
#